data_AF-A0A9W7Y7F0-F1
#
_entry.id   AF-A0A9W7Y7F0-F1
#
_cell.length_a   1.000
_cell.length_b   1.000
_cell.length_c   1.000
_cell.angle_alpha   90.00
_cell.angle_beta   90.00
_cell.angle_gamma   90.00
#
_symmetry.space_group_name_H-M   'P 1'
#
loop_
_entity.id
_entity.type
_entity.pdbx_description
1 polymer ?
#
loop_
_entity_poly.entity_id
_entity_poly.type
_entity_poly.pdbx_seq_one_letter_code
_entity_poly.pdbx_strand_id
1 'polypeptide(L)'
;MPDVIAGDAEGHVTLYTLGRRFSRNTLPAPVSALAAVSNPNAPSRYLVGDMGGRVASCHAQETIWKVHIDAMAAPNSLRPAVAAAATPDVMVNAVCEVWMPDRHGLLTNYMAVASGHGDIQLFALSMLKHTIPLACPCTCVCPGIFTGGGRDREDKRLGSGAMQAVLGDEAGRLFVLDNFEVEPYAQLDYPITRVFAVPLQSLGDRGTGGTDIVVCQTRSDTVFVLHNRRVVATYTSDFWPAVVGVTAEFGGIGPAIAVVDSGKPGVGGDGGSSSQASIHIVPLCPLLEGVGL
;
A
#
# COMPACT_ATOMS: atom_id res chain seq x y z
N MET A 1 18.49 13.66 4.00
CA MET A 1 17.38 12.94 3.32
C MET A 1 16.09 13.57 3.83
N PRO A 2 15.03 13.75 3.01
CA PRO A 2 13.74 14.15 3.58
C PRO A 2 13.26 13.05 4.50
N ASP A 3 12.82 13.44 5.68
CA ASP A 3 12.33 12.52 6.72
C ASP A 3 10.84 12.23 6.50
N VAL A 4 10.10 13.19 5.92
CA VAL A 4 8.65 13.08 5.68
C VAL A 4 8.30 13.65 4.31
N ILE A 5 7.41 12.95 3.61
CA ILE A 5 6.83 13.36 2.33
C ILE A 5 5.33 13.44 2.54
N ALA A 6 4.74 14.59 2.23
CA ALA A 6 3.30 14.80 2.35
C ALA A 6 2.72 15.27 1.02
N GLY A 7 1.52 14.80 0.69
CA GLY A 7 0.74 15.21 -0.45
C GLY A 7 -0.61 15.69 0.02
N ASP A 8 -1.13 16.75 -0.58
CA ASP A 8 -2.44 17.30 -0.23
C ASP A 8 -3.44 17.29 -1.40
N ALA A 9 -4.70 17.56 -1.06
CA ALA A 9 -5.81 17.61 -2.00
C ALA A 9 -5.77 18.83 -2.94
N GLU A 10 -4.83 19.76 -2.74
CA GLU A 10 -4.58 20.89 -3.65
C GLU A 10 -3.50 20.54 -4.69
N GLY A 11 -2.95 19.33 -4.64
CA GLY A 11 -1.92 18.87 -5.55
C GLY A 11 -0.50 19.25 -5.12
N HIS A 12 -0.29 19.70 -3.89
CA HIS A 12 1.05 20.02 -3.42
C HIS A 12 1.74 18.81 -2.80
N VAL A 13 2.98 18.59 -3.19
CA VAL A 13 3.89 17.63 -2.55
C VAL A 13 4.93 18.41 -1.76
N THR A 14 4.95 18.23 -0.45
CA THR A 14 5.86 18.91 0.48
C THR A 14 6.83 17.92 1.09
N LEU A 15 8.12 18.24 1.01
CA LEU A 15 9.18 17.48 1.67
C LEU A 15 9.59 18.18 2.95
N TYR A 16 9.75 17.40 4.01
CA TYR A 16 10.25 17.87 5.30
C TYR A 16 11.56 17.17 5.65
N THR A 17 12.50 17.95 6.19
CA THR A 17 13.80 17.49 6.69
C THR A 17 14.01 18.11 8.06
N LEU A 18 14.26 17.30 9.08
CA LEU A 18 14.43 17.72 10.47
C LEU A 18 13.26 18.58 10.97
N GLY A 19 12.03 18.17 10.64
CA GLY A 19 10.81 18.88 11.00
C GLY A 19 10.59 20.22 10.28
N ARG A 20 11.46 20.59 9.33
CA ARG A 20 11.35 21.84 8.56
C ARG A 20 10.99 21.55 7.11
N ARG A 21 10.18 22.42 6.51
CA ARG A 21 9.86 22.34 5.07
C ARG A 21 11.12 22.56 4.24
N PHE A 22 11.49 21.56 3.45
CA PHE A 22 12.66 21.58 2.57
C PHE A 22 12.29 22.02 1.15
N SER A 23 11.23 21.45 0.57
CA SER A 23 10.74 21.82 -0.76
C SER A 23 9.22 21.65 -0.86
N ARG A 24 8.62 22.31 -1.85
CA ARG A 24 7.21 22.16 -2.20
C ARG A 24 7.08 22.17 -3.72
N ASN A 25 6.53 21.10 -4.28
CA ASN A 25 6.22 20.97 -5.70
C ASN A 25 4.69 20.99 -5.87
N THR A 26 4.22 21.50 -7.01
CA THR A 26 2.80 21.53 -7.34
C THR A 26 2.52 20.63 -8.52
N LEU A 27 1.58 19.72 -8.35
CA LEU A 27 1.01 18.87 -9.37
C LEU A 27 -0.26 19.52 -9.95
N PRO A 28 -0.68 19.11 -11.16
CA PRO A 28 -1.83 19.72 -11.83
C PRO A 28 -3.17 19.23 -11.30
N ALA A 29 -3.18 18.16 -10.50
CA ALA A 29 -4.35 17.57 -9.88
C ALA A 29 -4.05 17.19 -8.41
N PRO A 30 -5.08 16.99 -7.57
CA PRO A 30 -4.92 16.54 -6.20
C PRO A 30 -4.07 15.28 -6.07
N VAL A 31 -3.21 15.22 -5.05
CA VAL A 31 -2.41 14.02 -4.76
C VAL A 31 -3.33 12.94 -4.23
N SER A 32 -3.36 11.78 -4.90
CA SER A 32 -4.18 10.64 -4.50
C SER A 32 -3.36 9.48 -3.97
N ALA A 33 -2.10 9.36 -4.37
CA ALA A 33 -1.20 8.29 -3.93
C ALA A 33 0.23 8.78 -3.73
N LEU A 34 0.90 8.27 -2.70
CA LEU A 34 2.31 8.53 -2.41
C LEU A 34 2.99 7.25 -1.92
N ALA A 35 4.19 6.99 -2.42
CA ALA A 35 5.04 5.92 -1.90
C ALA A 35 6.51 6.35 -1.86
N ALA A 36 7.18 6.03 -0.76
CA ALA A 36 8.63 6.14 -0.69
C ALA A 36 9.28 5.01 -1.50
N VAL A 37 10.37 5.34 -2.21
CA VAL A 37 11.17 4.36 -2.94
C VAL A 37 12.42 4.06 -2.11
N SER A 38 12.42 2.88 -1.51
CA SER A 38 13.47 2.43 -0.61
C SER A 38 14.45 1.53 -1.37
N ASN A 39 15.37 2.16 -2.11
CA ASN A 39 16.53 1.45 -2.66
C ASN A 39 17.80 1.99 -1.97
N PRO A 40 18.48 1.21 -1.12
CA PRO A 40 19.67 1.68 -0.39
C PRO A 40 20.84 2.02 -1.31
N ASN A 41 20.82 1.52 -2.56
CA ASN A 41 21.87 1.74 -3.55
C ASN A 41 21.55 2.86 -4.54
N ALA A 42 20.41 3.54 -4.40
CA ALA A 42 20.00 4.63 -5.27
C ALA A 42 19.69 5.91 -4.47
N PRO A 43 19.73 7.09 -5.10
CA PRO A 43 19.23 8.31 -4.48
C PRO A 43 17.79 8.12 -3.99
N SER A 44 17.47 8.76 -2.87
CA SER A 44 16.14 8.68 -2.26
C SER A 44 15.08 9.26 -3.19
N ARG A 45 14.15 8.42 -3.63
CA ARG A 45 13.07 8.82 -4.54
C ARG A 45 11.71 8.61 -3.88
N TYR A 46 10.70 9.18 -4.50
CA TYR A 46 9.32 8.90 -4.18
C TYR A 46 8.49 8.82 -5.46
N LEU A 47 7.39 8.10 -5.37
CA LEU A 47 6.36 8.01 -6.39
C LEU A 47 5.18 8.85 -5.94
N VAL A 48 4.59 9.59 -6.87
CA VAL A 48 3.35 10.32 -6.64
C VAL A 48 2.36 10.02 -7.75
N GLY A 49 1.14 9.66 -7.36
CA GLY A 49 -0.02 9.54 -8.22
C GLY A 49 -1.01 10.67 -7.94
N ASP A 50 -1.64 11.19 -8.99
CA ASP A 50 -2.69 12.20 -8.87
C ASP A 50 -4.06 11.70 -9.34
N MET A 51 -5.10 12.46 -8.99
CA MET A 51 -6.48 12.20 -9.41
C MET A 51 -6.71 12.39 -10.92
N GLY A 52 -5.73 12.94 -11.65
CA GLY A 52 -5.76 13.09 -13.10
C GLY A 52 -5.05 11.96 -13.84
N GLY A 53 -4.68 10.87 -13.15
CA GLY A 53 -4.12 9.68 -13.78
C GLY A 53 -2.63 9.80 -14.07
N ARG A 54 -1.95 10.83 -13.54
CA ARG A 54 -0.51 10.99 -13.74
C ARG A 54 0.23 10.34 -12.60
N VAL A 55 1.31 9.68 -12.98
CA VAL A 55 2.28 9.13 -12.04
C VAL A 55 3.65 9.71 -12.35
N ALA A 56 4.34 10.18 -11.31
CA ALA A 56 5.68 10.72 -11.44
C ALA A 56 6.63 10.07 -10.42
N SER A 57 7.87 9.86 -10.84
CA SER A 57 8.98 9.57 -9.93
C SER A 57 9.79 10.83 -9.74
N CYS A 58 10.01 11.17 -8.48
CA CYS A 58 10.61 12.42 -8.08
C CYS A 58 11.80 12.17 -7.15
N HIS A 59 12.79 13.05 -7.21
CA HIS A 59 13.91 13.12 -6.29
C HIS A 59 14.04 14.55 -5.78
N ALA A 60 13.74 14.76 -4.49
CA ALA A 60 13.85 16.03 -3.76
C ALA A 60 13.18 17.27 -4.43
N GLN A 61 13.78 17.79 -5.49
CA GLN A 61 13.36 18.98 -6.24
C GLN A 61 13.12 18.71 -7.72
N GLU A 62 13.44 17.51 -8.21
CA GLU A 62 13.38 17.15 -9.62
C GLU A 62 12.36 16.04 -9.87
N THR A 63 11.63 16.17 -10.98
CA THR A 63 10.84 15.07 -11.54
C THR A 63 11.73 14.29 -12.50
N ILE A 64 12.04 13.03 -12.16
CA ILE A 64 12.91 12.17 -12.97
C ILE A 64 12.17 11.74 -14.23
N TRP A 65 10.93 11.29 -14.07
CA TRP A 65 10.05 10.95 -15.16
C TRP A 65 8.60 11.06 -14.72
N LYS A 66 7.72 11.15 -15.71
CA LYS A 66 6.27 11.18 -15.54
C LYS A 66 5.61 10.35 -16.63
N VAL A 67 4.50 9.72 -16.30
CA VAL A 67 3.67 8.94 -17.21
C VAL A 67 2.21 9.18 -16.89
N HIS A 68 1.34 9.00 -17.89
CA HIS A 68 -0.10 9.01 -17.71
C HIS A 68 -0.57 7.57 -17.78
N ILE A 69 -1.39 7.12 -16.83
CA ILE A 69 -1.98 5.78 -16.90
C ILE A 69 -2.98 5.74 -18.05
N ASP A 70 -3.05 4.60 -18.73
CA ASP A 70 -3.98 4.42 -19.83
C ASP A 70 -5.26 3.77 -19.32
N ALA A 71 -6.33 4.55 -19.31
CA ALA A 71 -7.66 4.12 -18.88
C ALA A 71 -8.30 3.09 -19.81
N MET A 72 -7.68 2.75 -20.95
CA MET A 72 -8.17 1.77 -21.91
C MET A 72 -7.14 0.67 -22.21
N ALA A 73 -6.06 0.56 -21.43
CA ALA A 73 -5.02 -0.44 -21.66
C ALA A 73 -5.52 -1.89 -21.48
N ALA A 74 -6.53 -2.11 -20.64
CA ALA A 74 -7.12 -3.43 -20.45
C ALA A 74 -8.18 -3.72 -21.55
N PRO A 75 -8.17 -4.91 -22.18
CA PRO A 75 -9.16 -5.26 -23.20
C PRO A 75 -10.58 -5.24 -22.62
N ASN A 76 -11.51 -4.59 -23.33
CA ASN A 76 -12.90 -4.37 -22.91
C ASN A 76 -13.66 -5.64 -22.51
N SER A 77 -13.27 -6.81 -23.02
CA SER A 77 -13.91 -8.11 -22.71
C SER A 77 -13.72 -8.56 -21.25
N LEU A 78 -12.73 -8.00 -20.54
CA LEU A 78 -12.44 -8.34 -19.15
C LEU A 78 -12.98 -7.31 -18.16
N ARG A 79 -13.66 -6.26 -18.64
CA ARG A 79 -14.21 -5.21 -17.80
C ARG A 79 -15.59 -5.61 -17.26
N PRO A 80 -15.84 -5.46 -15.94
CA PRO A 80 -17.19 -5.61 -15.40
C PRO A 80 -18.15 -4.65 -16.11
N ALA A 81 -19.33 -5.14 -16.52
CA ALA A 81 -20.33 -4.35 -17.24
C ALA A 81 -20.77 -3.07 -16.50
N VAL A 82 -20.59 -3.03 -15.17
CA VAL A 82 -20.92 -1.90 -14.30
C VAL A 82 -19.98 -0.70 -14.51
N ALA A 83 -18.76 -0.93 -14.99
CA ALA A 83 -17.77 0.13 -15.25
C ALA A 83 -17.94 0.82 -16.61
N ALA A 84 -18.85 0.35 -17.46
CA ALA A 84 -19.02 0.84 -18.84
C ALA A 84 -19.93 2.09 -18.97
N ALA A 85 -20.64 2.49 -17.91
CA ALA A 85 -21.74 3.45 -17.99
C ALA A 85 -21.39 4.91 -17.64
N ALA A 86 -20.26 5.16 -17.00
CA ALA A 86 -19.71 6.50 -16.79
C ALA A 86 -18.26 6.45 -17.24
N THR A 87 -17.74 7.46 -17.95
CA THR A 87 -16.29 7.60 -18.15
C THR A 87 -15.69 7.80 -16.77
N PRO A 88 -15.10 6.77 -16.13
CA PRO A 88 -14.59 6.94 -14.79
C PRO A 88 -13.40 7.90 -14.91
N ASP A 89 -13.30 8.87 -14.02
CA ASP A 89 -12.12 9.74 -14.00
C ASP A 89 -10.88 8.86 -13.80
N VAL A 90 -9.90 9.06 -14.68
CA VAL A 90 -8.65 8.30 -14.67
C VAL A 90 -7.89 8.71 -13.43
N MET A 91 -8.02 7.96 -12.34
CA MET A 91 -7.37 8.28 -11.06
C MET A 91 -6.41 7.20 -10.62
N VAL A 92 -5.33 7.62 -9.96
CA VAL A 92 -4.35 6.72 -9.35
C VAL A 92 -4.75 6.46 -7.90
N ASN A 93 -5.16 5.24 -7.57
CA ASN A 93 -5.57 4.89 -6.20
C ASN A 93 -4.37 4.60 -5.30
N ALA A 94 -3.39 3.90 -5.83
CA ALA A 94 -2.19 3.54 -5.10
C ALA A 94 -1.01 3.33 -6.03
N VAL A 95 0.19 3.57 -5.51
CA VAL A 95 1.45 3.33 -6.22
C VAL A 95 2.41 2.63 -5.28
N CYS A 96 3.22 1.72 -5.81
CA CYS A 96 4.39 1.21 -5.10
C CYS A 96 5.46 0.74 -6.07
N GLU A 97 6.63 0.45 -5.53
CA GLU A 97 7.74 -0.17 -6.25
C GLU A 97 7.80 -1.65 -5.87
N VAL A 98 8.01 -2.52 -6.86
CA VAL A 98 8.15 -3.97 -6.70
C VAL A 98 9.34 -4.48 -7.50
N TRP A 99 9.94 -5.59 -7.06
CA TRP A 99 11.12 -6.17 -7.70
C TRP A 99 10.79 -7.58 -8.15
N MET A 100 10.62 -7.75 -9.46
CA MET A 100 10.22 -9.01 -10.07
C MET A 100 11.19 -9.37 -11.22
N PRO A 101 11.41 -10.66 -11.49
CA PRO A 101 12.20 -11.07 -12.66
C PRO A 101 11.49 -10.66 -13.95
N ASP A 102 12.25 -10.12 -14.90
CA ASP A 102 11.75 -9.88 -16.25
C ASP A 102 11.67 -11.18 -17.06
N ARG A 103 11.29 -11.08 -18.34
CA ARG A 103 11.24 -12.24 -19.27
C ARG A 103 12.59 -12.96 -19.46
N HIS A 104 13.70 -12.34 -19.08
CA HIS A 104 15.05 -12.91 -19.12
C HIS A 104 15.51 -13.43 -17.75
N GLY A 105 14.65 -13.35 -16.74
CA GLY A 105 14.97 -13.73 -15.36
C GLY A 105 15.77 -12.67 -14.61
N LEU A 106 15.96 -11.46 -15.16
CA LEU A 106 16.69 -10.40 -14.50
C LEU A 106 15.76 -9.66 -13.54
N LEU A 107 16.14 -9.60 -12.26
CA LEU A 107 15.39 -8.86 -11.26
C LEU A 107 15.33 -7.38 -11.66
N THR A 108 14.13 -6.95 -12.01
CA THR A 108 13.86 -5.63 -12.54
C THR A 108 12.90 -4.90 -11.61
N ASN A 109 13.15 -3.61 -11.48
CA ASN A 109 12.32 -2.72 -10.72
C ASN A 109 11.10 -2.30 -11.55
N TYR A 110 9.91 -2.62 -11.06
CA TYR A 110 8.66 -2.20 -11.65
C TYR A 110 7.93 -1.28 -10.69
N MET A 111 7.25 -0.29 -11.25
CA MET A 111 6.24 0.47 -10.52
C MET A 111 4.88 -0.20 -10.76
N ALA A 112 4.22 -0.59 -9.69
CA ALA A 112 2.82 -1.01 -9.71
C ALA A 112 1.92 0.20 -9.45
N VAL A 113 0.98 0.42 -10.36
CA VAL A 113 0.00 1.51 -10.26
C VAL A 113 -1.39 0.91 -10.26
N ALA A 114 -2.12 1.12 -9.17
CA ALA A 114 -3.52 0.77 -9.07
C ALA A 114 -4.38 1.90 -9.62
N SER A 115 -5.20 1.57 -10.62
CA SER A 115 -6.12 2.47 -11.28
C SER A 115 -7.51 2.39 -10.65
N GLY A 116 -8.23 3.53 -10.64
CA GLY A 116 -9.66 3.57 -10.30
C GLY A 116 -10.55 2.72 -11.20
N HIS A 117 -10.05 2.27 -12.36
CA HIS A 117 -10.78 1.40 -13.28
C HIS A 117 -10.77 -0.10 -12.92
N GLY A 118 -10.08 -0.49 -11.84
CA GLY A 118 -9.90 -1.91 -11.52
C GLY A 118 -8.87 -2.57 -12.41
N ASP A 119 -7.74 -1.92 -12.64
CA ASP A 119 -6.55 -2.54 -13.22
C ASP A 119 -5.29 -2.16 -12.44
N ILE A 120 -4.28 -3.03 -12.52
CA ILE A 120 -2.92 -2.76 -12.08
C ILE A 120 -2.05 -2.61 -13.32
N GLN A 121 -1.40 -1.45 -13.47
CA GLN A 121 -0.47 -1.18 -14.55
C GLN A 121 0.96 -1.25 -14.03
N LEU A 122 1.80 -2.04 -14.69
CA LEU A 122 3.20 -2.24 -14.35
C LEU A 122 4.09 -1.47 -15.32
N PHE A 123 4.85 -0.52 -14.79
CA PHE A 123 5.76 0.32 -15.56
C PHE A 123 7.21 -0.01 -15.23
N ALA A 124 8.08 0.04 -16.24
CA ALA A 124 9.52 0.07 -16.06
C ALA A 124 10.08 1.33 -16.73
N LEU A 125 10.70 2.23 -15.93
CA LEU A 125 11.27 3.50 -16.40
C LEU A 125 10.30 4.29 -17.31
N SER A 126 9.07 4.54 -16.84
CA SER A 126 7.95 5.19 -17.55
C SER A 126 7.30 4.43 -18.72
N MET A 127 7.81 3.26 -19.12
CA MET A 127 7.16 2.44 -20.15
C MET A 127 6.20 1.43 -19.53
N LEU A 128 4.94 1.41 -20.00
CA LEU A 128 3.98 0.37 -19.66
C LEU A 128 4.50 -0.99 -20.16
N LYS A 129 4.55 -1.97 -19.26
CA LYS A 129 5.00 -3.33 -19.55
C LYS A 129 3.87 -4.34 -19.49
N HIS A 130 2.96 -4.16 -18.54
CA HIS A 130 1.86 -5.10 -18.34
C HIS A 130 0.67 -4.41 -17.68
N THR A 131 -0.53 -4.90 -17.99
CA THR A 131 -1.79 -4.45 -17.37
C THR A 131 -2.55 -5.68 -16.92
N ILE A 132 -2.89 -5.72 -15.63
CA ILE A 132 -3.60 -6.84 -15.02
C ILE A 132 -5.01 -6.34 -14.65
N PRO A 133 -6.07 -6.84 -15.29
CA PRO A 133 -7.43 -6.49 -14.94
C PRO A 133 -7.82 -7.15 -13.61
N LEU A 134 -8.51 -6.40 -12.77
CA LEU A 134 -9.12 -6.85 -11.53
C LEU A 134 -10.64 -6.78 -11.66
N ALA A 135 -11.34 -7.59 -10.86
CA ALA A 135 -12.79 -7.59 -10.86
C ALA A 135 -13.39 -6.34 -10.17
N CYS A 136 -12.64 -5.68 -9.29
CA CYS A 136 -13.03 -4.44 -8.61
C CYS A 136 -11.85 -3.45 -8.53
N PRO A 137 -12.10 -2.14 -8.35
CA PRO A 137 -11.05 -1.15 -8.12
C PRO A 137 -10.12 -1.53 -6.97
N CYS A 138 -8.81 -1.48 -7.24
CA CYS A 138 -7.80 -1.67 -6.21
C CYS A 138 -7.63 -0.36 -5.45
N THR A 139 -7.79 -0.39 -4.13
CA THR A 139 -7.75 0.80 -3.27
C THR A 139 -6.36 1.03 -2.68
N CYS A 140 -5.58 -0.03 -2.50
CA CYS A 140 -4.26 0.05 -1.89
C CYS A 140 -3.33 -1.04 -2.40
N VAL A 141 -2.03 -0.72 -2.41
CA VAL A 141 -0.94 -1.60 -2.81
C VAL A 141 0.18 -1.43 -1.80
N CYS A 142 0.74 -2.53 -1.30
CA CYS A 142 1.85 -2.49 -0.36
C CYS A 142 2.91 -3.53 -0.74
N PRO A 143 4.19 -3.13 -0.90
CA PRO A 143 5.24 -4.07 -1.26
C PRO A 143 5.70 -4.87 -0.03
N GLY A 144 6.12 -6.12 -0.23
CA GLY A 144 6.56 -7.03 0.83
C GLY A 144 6.81 -8.46 0.34
N ILE A 145 6.94 -9.41 1.25
CA ILE A 145 7.13 -10.85 0.98
C ILE A 145 5.96 -11.62 1.58
N PHE A 146 5.01 -12.09 0.78
CA PHE A 146 3.73 -12.63 1.29
C PHE A 146 3.53 -14.11 1.03
N THR A 147 4.19 -14.66 0.02
CA THR A 147 4.23 -16.11 -0.18
C THR A 147 5.60 -16.62 0.24
N GLY A 148 5.64 -17.52 1.23
CA GLY A 148 6.87 -18.21 1.57
C GLY A 148 7.35 -18.98 0.34
N GLY A 149 8.65 -18.93 0.04
CA GLY A 149 9.24 -19.69 -1.06
C GLY A 149 8.90 -21.16 -0.88
N GLY A 150 7.88 -21.64 -1.61
CA GLY A 150 7.34 -22.97 -1.45
C GLY A 150 8.44 -24.01 -1.64
N ARG A 151 8.65 -24.84 -0.62
CA ARG A 151 9.65 -25.92 -0.57
C ARG A 151 9.50 -26.99 -1.66
N ASP A 152 8.47 -26.93 -2.52
CA ASP A 152 8.12 -28.02 -3.44
C ASP A 152 8.16 -27.66 -4.95
N ARG A 153 8.56 -26.44 -5.33
CA ARG A 153 8.91 -26.15 -6.74
C ARG A 153 10.42 -26.34 -6.92
N GLU A 154 10.81 -27.51 -7.44
CA GLU A 154 12.21 -27.88 -7.75
C GLU A 154 12.93 -26.93 -8.74
N ASP A 155 12.25 -25.93 -9.29
CA ASP A 155 12.85 -24.89 -10.11
C ASP A 155 13.56 -23.84 -9.24
N LYS A 156 14.73 -24.23 -8.72
CA LYS A 156 15.76 -23.37 -8.12
C LYS A 156 16.41 -22.41 -9.13
N ARG A 157 15.61 -21.65 -9.87
CA ARG A 157 16.15 -20.62 -10.77
C ARG A 157 15.42 -19.33 -10.50
N LEU A 158 16.08 -18.52 -9.66
CA LEU A 158 15.83 -17.12 -9.31
C LEU A 158 15.05 -16.90 -7.99
N GLY A 159 15.79 -17.00 -6.89
CA GLY A 159 15.63 -16.16 -5.69
C GLY A 159 14.30 -16.21 -4.95
N SER A 160 14.28 -16.97 -3.84
CA SER A 160 13.29 -16.95 -2.74
C SER A 160 13.19 -15.60 -1.99
N GLY A 161 13.29 -14.47 -2.67
CA GLY A 161 13.32 -13.13 -2.06
C GLY A 161 12.95 -12.00 -3.02
N ALA A 162 12.24 -12.30 -4.11
CA ALA A 162 11.64 -11.26 -4.96
C ALA A 162 10.59 -10.49 -4.13
N MET A 163 10.61 -9.16 -4.26
CA MET A 163 9.65 -8.31 -3.55
C MET A 163 8.33 -8.34 -4.29
N GLN A 164 7.31 -8.90 -3.64
CA GLN A 164 5.94 -8.96 -4.11
C GLN A 164 5.18 -7.69 -3.72
N ALA A 165 3.91 -7.60 -4.11
CA ALA A 165 2.99 -6.64 -3.51
C ALA A 165 1.69 -7.31 -3.10
N VAL A 166 1.14 -6.89 -1.96
CA VAL A 166 -0.23 -7.20 -1.59
C VAL A 166 -1.14 -6.09 -2.11
N LEU A 167 -2.26 -6.49 -2.71
CA LEU A 167 -3.27 -5.63 -3.31
C LEU A 167 -4.55 -5.76 -2.47
N GLY A 168 -5.20 -4.64 -2.15
CA GLY A 168 -6.52 -4.63 -1.52
C GLY A 168 -7.54 -3.95 -2.43
N ASP A 169 -8.74 -4.51 -2.54
CA ASP A 169 -9.80 -3.97 -3.39
C ASP A 169 -11.06 -3.53 -2.64
N GLU A 170 -11.97 -2.88 -3.36
CA GLU A 170 -13.26 -2.41 -2.83
C GLU A 170 -14.23 -3.54 -2.44
N ALA A 171 -13.97 -4.78 -2.85
CA ALA A 171 -14.78 -5.94 -2.50
C ALA A 171 -14.27 -6.67 -1.24
N GLY A 172 -13.26 -6.13 -0.56
CA GLY A 172 -12.68 -6.76 0.63
C GLY A 172 -11.73 -7.92 0.31
N ARG A 173 -11.29 -8.07 -0.94
CA ARG A 173 -10.33 -9.09 -1.34
C ARG A 173 -8.91 -8.57 -1.19
N LEU A 174 -8.05 -9.47 -0.74
CA LEU A 174 -6.61 -9.31 -0.75
C LEU A 174 -6.02 -10.26 -1.78
N PHE A 175 -5.09 -9.75 -2.58
CA PHE A 175 -4.33 -10.53 -3.55
C PHE A 175 -2.83 -10.32 -3.37
N VAL A 176 -2.02 -11.25 -3.83
CA VAL A 176 -0.58 -11.06 -4.00
C VAL A 176 -0.26 -10.94 -5.48
N LEU A 177 0.37 -9.83 -5.86
CA LEU A 177 1.04 -9.66 -7.13
C LEU A 177 2.43 -10.29 -7.05
N ASP A 178 2.63 -11.36 -7.81
CA ASP A 178 3.92 -12.03 -7.96
C ASP A 178 4.12 -12.44 -9.42
N ASN A 179 5.31 -12.19 -9.97
CA ASN A 179 5.66 -12.55 -11.35
C ASN A 179 4.61 -12.16 -12.41
N PHE A 180 4.07 -10.93 -12.32
CA PHE A 180 3.02 -10.42 -13.22
C PHE A 180 1.67 -11.14 -13.12
N GLU A 181 1.49 -12.02 -12.12
CA GLU A 181 0.25 -12.73 -11.84
C GLU A 181 -0.32 -12.28 -10.50
N VAL A 182 -1.64 -12.35 -10.37
CA VAL A 182 -2.37 -11.95 -9.15
C VAL A 182 -3.01 -13.20 -8.55
N GLU A 183 -2.51 -13.61 -7.39
CA GLU A 183 -3.02 -14.76 -6.65
C GLU A 183 -3.94 -14.32 -5.49
N PRO A 184 -5.09 -14.98 -5.26
CA PRO A 184 -5.90 -14.73 -4.07
C PRO A 184 -5.12 -14.97 -2.77
N TYR A 185 -5.18 -14.02 -1.85
CA TYR A 185 -4.52 -14.09 -0.55
C TYR A 185 -5.52 -14.35 0.59
N ALA A 186 -6.52 -13.48 0.74
CA ALA A 186 -7.56 -13.59 1.74
C ALA A 186 -8.82 -12.80 1.32
N GLN A 187 -9.94 -13.09 1.96
CA GLN A 187 -11.20 -12.35 1.80
C GLN A 187 -11.63 -11.84 3.17
N LEU A 188 -11.94 -10.56 3.26
CA LEU A 188 -12.54 -9.90 4.42
C LEU A 188 -13.95 -9.42 4.04
N ASP A 189 -14.79 -9.15 5.05
CA ASP A 189 -16.19 -8.81 4.85
C ASP A 189 -16.43 -7.35 4.41
N TYR A 190 -15.38 -6.53 4.45
CA TYR A 190 -15.47 -5.09 4.23
C TYR A 190 -14.44 -4.61 3.20
N PRO A 191 -14.76 -3.54 2.42
CA PRO A 191 -13.82 -2.93 1.48
C PRO A 191 -12.47 -2.61 2.13
N ILE A 192 -11.37 -2.98 1.48
CA ILE A 192 -10.03 -2.66 1.98
C ILE A 192 -9.76 -1.18 1.70
N THR A 193 -9.21 -0.46 2.67
CA THR A 193 -8.88 0.97 2.52
C THR A 193 -7.39 1.23 2.60
N ARG A 194 -6.66 0.47 3.43
CA ARG A 194 -5.20 0.52 3.51
C ARG A 194 -4.62 -0.85 3.85
N VAL A 195 -3.41 -1.10 3.36
CA VAL A 195 -2.64 -2.28 3.71
C VAL A 195 -1.21 -1.86 4.05
N PHE A 196 -0.65 -2.48 5.09
CA PHE A 196 0.73 -2.34 5.50
C PHE A 196 1.38 -3.72 5.59
N ALA A 197 2.64 -3.81 5.19
CA ALA A 197 3.47 -4.97 5.40
C ALA A 197 4.41 -4.71 6.59
N VAL A 198 4.46 -5.65 7.52
CA VAL A 198 5.39 -5.62 8.65
C VAL A 198 6.38 -6.76 8.44
N PRO A 199 7.66 -6.46 8.16
CA PRO A 199 8.65 -7.50 7.96
C PRO A 199 8.77 -8.39 9.18
N LEU A 200 8.70 -9.72 9.00
CA LEU A 200 8.81 -10.66 10.11
C LEU A 200 10.14 -10.50 10.87
N GLN A 201 11.19 -10.12 10.14
CA GLN A 201 12.51 -9.81 10.71
C GLN A 201 12.47 -8.69 11.77
N SER A 202 11.49 -7.78 11.68
CA SER A 202 11.31 -6.70 12.66
C SER A 202 10.76 -7.21 14.00
N LEU A 203 10.21 -8.42 14.06
CA LEU A 203 9.70 -9.05 15.29
C LEU A 203 10.77 -9.87 16.05
N GLY A 204 12.03 -9.81 15.61
CA GLY A 204 13.13 -10.52 16.26
C GLY A 204 13.29 -11.98 15.81
N ASP A 205 12.40 -12.48 14.95
CA ASP A 205 12.59 -13.76 14.28
C ASP A 205 13.74 -13.64 13.26
N ARG A 206 14.91 -14.16 13.65
CA ARG A 206 16.09 -14.29 12.78
C ARG A 206 16.07 -15.59 11.97
N GLY A 207 15.00 -16.38 12.11
CA GLY A 207 14.73 -17.59 11.36
C GLY A 207 14.51 -17.31 9.87
N THR A 208 14.94 -18.28 9.06
CA THR A 208 15.03 -18.20 7.59
C THR A 208 13.69 -17.88 6.91
N GLY A 209 13.60 -16.72 6.25
CA GLY A 209 12.72 -16.51 5.08
C GLY A 209 11.21 -16.55 5.33
N GLY A 210 10.75 -16.05 6.48
CA GLY A 210 9.32 -15.93 6.77
C GLY A 210 8.60 -14.89 5.92
N THR A 211 7.28 -15.02 5.84
CA THR A 211 6.39 -14.05 5.19
C THR A 211 6.12 -12.86 6.10
N ASP A 212 6.00 -11.68 5.50
CA ASP A 212 5.58 -10.46 6.17
C ASP A 212 4.15 -10.59 6.71
N ILE A 213 3.92 -9.88 7.80
CA ILE A 213 2.59 -9.73 8.38
C ILE A 213 1.86 -8.62 7.63
N VAL A 214 0.59 -8.86 7.32
CA VAL A 214 -0.26 -7.90 6.61
C VAL A 214 -1.20 -7.25 7.62
N VAL A 215 -1.12 -5.95 7.78
CA VAL A 215 -2.08 -5.16 8.57
C VAL A 215 -3.05 -4.48 7.61
N CYS A 216 -4.32 -4.81 7.72
CA CYS A 216 -5.38 -4.31 6.83
C CYS A 216 -6.34 -3.40 7.59
N GLN A 217 -6.46 -2.17 7.12
CA GLN A 217 -7.57 -1.29 7.46
C GLN A 217 -8.68 -1.50 6.44
N THR A 218 -9.91 -1.61 6.93
CA THR A 218 -11.10 -1.76 6.09
C THR A 218 -12.05 -0.59 6.29
N ARG A 219 -13.17 -0.58 5.57
CA ARG A 219 -14.30 0.34 5.81
C ARG A 219 -15.19 -0.15 6.97
N SER A 220 -14.56 -0.58 8.06
CA SER A 220 -15.20 -0.96 9.33
C SER A 220 -14.43 -0.33 10.50
N ASP A 221 -14.91 -0.54 11.71
CA ASP A 221 -14.23 -0.21 12.96
C ASP A 221 -13.13 -1.22 13.34
N THR A 222 -12.81 -2.16 12.45
CA THR A 222 -11.87 -3.25 12.72
C THR A 222 -10.65 -3.20 11.81
N VAL A 223 -9.48 -3.29 12.45
CA VAL A 223 -8.17 -3.50 11.82
C VAL A 223 -7.83 -4.98 11.93
N PHE A 224 -7.53 -5.60 10.79
CA PHE A 224 -7.20 -7.02 10.72
C PHE A 224 -5.68 -7.19 10.61
N VAL A 225 -5.13 -8.12 11.37
CA VAL A 225 -3.74 -8.55 11.25
C VAL A 225 -3.76 -9.96 10.67
N LEU A 226 -3.13 -10.13 9.52
CA LEU A 226 -3.06 -11.39 8.80
C LEU A 226 -1.62 -11.88 8.72
N HIS A 227 -1.43 -13.18 8.84
CA HIS A 227 -0.17 -13.86 8.58
C HIS A 227 -0.46 -15.19 7.91
N ASN A 228 0.30 -15.54 6.87
CA ASN A 228 0.10 -16.76 6.09
C ASN A 228 -1.37 -16.96 5.65
N ARG A 229 -1.96 -15.92 5.03
CA ARG A 229 -3.33 -15.94 4.49
C ARG A 229 -4.45 -16.11 5.53
N ARG A 230 -4.14 -16.01 6.83
CA ARG A 230 -5.11 -16.15 7.93
C ARG A 230 -5.14 -14.91 8.79
N VAL A 231 -6.33 -14.52 9.24
CA VAL A 231 -6.48 -13.52 10.30
C VAL A 231 -5.94 -14.11 11.58
N VAL A 232 -4.90 -13.49 12.13
CA VAL A 232 -4.24 -13.91 13.37
C VAL A 232 -4.64 -13.05 14.56
N ALA A 233 -4.97 -11.79 14.31
CA ALA A 233 -5.48 -10.88 15.33
C ALA A 233 -6.40 -9.82 14.71
N THR A 234 -7.22 -9.23 15.55
CA THR A 234 -8.12 -8.13 15.21
C THR A 234 -8.06 -7.08 16.29
N TYR A 235 -8.04 -5.81 15.89
CA TYR A 235 -8.22 -4.68 16.79
C TYR A 235 -9.49 -3.94 16.39
N THR A 236 -10.42 -3.80 17.33
CA THR A 236 -11.69 -3.08 17.11
C THR A 236 -11.65 -1.76 17.87
N SER A 237 -11.84 -0.67 17.15
CA SER A 237 -12.01 0.68 17.69
C SER A 237 -13.48 0.99 17.90
N ASP A 238 -13.75 2.09 18.60
CA ASP A 238 -15.12 2.57 18.87
C ASP A 238 -15.82 3.19 17.64
N PHE A 239 -15.02 3.54 16.64
CA PHE A 239 -15.43 4.22 15.43
C PHE A 239 -14.47 3.88 14.29
N TRP A 240 -14.82 4.22 13.05
CA TRP A 240 -13.95 3.98 11.90
C TRP A 240 -12.59 4.69 12.10
N PRO A 241 -11.45 3.97 12.07
CA PRO A 241 -10.15 4.59 12.19
C PRO A 241 -9.93 5.64 11.09
N ALA A 242 -9.60 6.86 11.48
CA ALA A 242 -9.27 7.92 10.52
C ALA A 242 -7.90 7.63 9.87
N VAL A 243 -6.95 7.14 10.66
CA VAL A 243 -5.61 6.79 10.21
C VAL A 243 -5.13 5.54 10.95
N VAL A 244 -4.63 4.57 10.19
CA VAL A 244 -3.81 3.48 10.71
C VAL A 244 -2.39 3.66 10.20
N GLY A 245 -1.41 3.40 11.04
CA GLY A 245 0.01 3.35 10.67
C GLY A 245 0.73 2.22 11.43
N VAL A 246 1.87 1.80 10.91
CA VAL A 246 2.75 0.83 11.57
C VAL A 246 4.07 1.51 11.91
N THR A 247 4.55 1.32 13.13
CA THR A 247 5.91 1.69 13.55
C THR A 247 6.75 0.43 13.73
N ALA A 248 8.02 0.49 13.30
CA ALA A 248 8.96 -0.63 13.42
C ALA A 248 9.38 -0.88 14.87
N GLU A 249 9.40 0.16 15.71
CA GLU A 249 9.76 0.06 17.11
C GLU A 249 8.92 1.03 17.94
N PHE A 250 8.35 0.53 19.04
CA PHE A 250 7.69 1.36 20.03
C PHE A 250 8.14 0.97 21.44
N GLY A 251 8.87 1.87 22.11
CA GLY A 251 9.28 1.69 23.51
C GLY A 251 10.13 0.43 23.77
N GLY A 252 10.88 -0.05 22.78
CA GLY A 252 11.70 -1.28 22.89
C GLY A 252 10.90 -2.59 22.88
N ILE A 253 9.58 -2.55 22.62
CA ILE A 253 8.69 -3.73 22.62
C ILE A 253 8.62 -4.38 21.23
N GLY A 254 9.17 -3.72 20.21
CA GLY A 254 9.07 -4.13 18.80
C GLY A 254 8.03 -3.32 18.02
N PRO A 255 7.56 -3.83 16.87
CA PRO A 255 6.65 -3.10 16.02
C PRO A 255 5.25 -2.98 16.61
N ALA A 256 4.56 -1.89 16.30
CA ALA A 256 3.23 -1.58 16.82
C ALA A 256 2.34 -0.94 15.75
N ILE A 257 1.04 -1.14 15.90
CA ILE A 257 0.01 -0.46 15.11
C ILE A 257 -0.40 0.80 15.87
N ALA A 258 -0.33 1.96 15.22
CA ALA A 258 -0.90 3.20 15.70
C ALA A 258 -2.25 3.42 15.00
N VAL A 259 -3.32 3.54 15.79
CA VAL A 259 -4.69 3.77 15.33
C VAL A 259 -5.14 5.13 15.84
N VAL A 260 -5.54 6.00 14.91
CA VAL A 260 -6.10 7.32 15.22
C VAL A 260 -7.59 7.28 14.92
N ASP A 261 -8.41 7.42 15.95
CA ASP A 261 -9.86 7.45 15.80
C ASP A 261 -10.33 8.88 15.52
N SER A 262 -11.26 9.03 14.59
CA SER A 262 -11.99 10.30 14.49
C SER A 262 -12.89 10.40 15.72
N GLY A 263 -12.60 11.37 16.60
CA GLY A 263 -13.33 11.55 17.84
C GLY A 263 -14.85 11.60 17.61
N LYS A 264 -15.62 10.90 18.46
CA LYS A 264 -17.09 10.97 18.41
C LYS A 264 -17.50 12.45 18.53
N PRO A 265 -18.35 12.98 17.63
CA PRO A 265 -18.94 14.29 17.84
C PRO A 265 -19.69 14.22 19.17
N GLY A 266 -19.33 15.09 20.12
CA GLY A 266 -19.92 15.10 21.44
C GLY A 266 -21.43 15.23 21.33
N VAL A 267 -22.16 14.20 21.79
CA VAL A 267 -23.61 14.27 21.94
C VAL A 267 -23.88 15.08 23.20
N GLY A 268 -23.83 16.41 23.10
CA GLY A 268 -24.02 17.32 24.22
C GLY A 268 -24.24 18.75 23.74
N GLY A 269 -25.42 19.29 24.05
CA GLY A 269 -25.96 20.54 23.53
C GLY A 269 -25.14 21.80 23.83
N ASP A 270 -25.33 22.79 22.96
CA ASP A 270 -25.01 24.21 23.11
C ASP A 270 -23.73 24.51 23.91
N GLY A 271 -22.58 24.26 23.29
CA GLY A 271 -21.30 24.75 23.79
C GLY A 271 -20.12 23.99 23.21
N GLY A 272 -19.69 24.39 22.00
CA GLY A 272 -18.44 24.01 21.32
C GLY A 272 -17.63 22.85 21.93
N SER A 273 -18.12 21.61 21.80
CA SER A 273 -17.33 20.45 22.20
C SER A 273 -16.28 20.18 21.13
N SER A 274 -15.00 20.37 21.46
CA SER A 274 -13.90 19.96 20.62
C SER A 274 -13.86 18.42 20.58
N SER A 275 -14.05 17.83 19.40
CA SER A 275 -13.81 16.40 19.20
C SER A 275 -12.32 16.12 19.43
N GLN A 276 -11.96 15.51 20.55
CA GLN A 276 -10.60 15.03 20.76
C GLN A 276 -10.38 13.77 19.93
N ALA A 277 -9.38 13.78 19.06
CA ALA A 277 -8.87 12.57 18.45
C ALA A 277 -8.11 11.75 19.51
N SER A 278 -8.37 10.45 19.58
CA SER A 278 -7.59 9.52 20.40
C SER A 278 -6.57 8.80 19.54
N ILE A 279 -5.41 8.49 20.13
CA ILE A 279 -4.37 7.67 19.50
C ILE A 279 -4.19 6.43 20.36
N HIS A 280 -4.42 5.27 19.76
CA HIS A 280 -4.24 3.95 20.37
C HIS A 280 -2.98 3.31 19.78
N ILE A 281 -2.09 2.83 20.63
CA ILE A 281 -0.87 2.13 20.22
C ILE A 281 -0.98 0.68 20.65
N VAL A 282 -0.96 -0.22 19.68
CA VAL A 282 -1.20 -1.66 19.87
C VAL A 282 0.07 -2.40 19.49
N PRO A 283 0.86 -2.90 20.47
CA PRO A 283 2.04 -3.71 20.19
C PRO A 283 1.66 -4.97 19.41
N LEU A 284 2.43 -5.34 18.40
CA LEU A 284 2.15 -6.53 17.59
C LEU A 284 2.56 -7.83 18.31
N CYS A 285 3.65 -7.84 19.08
CA CYS A 285 4.15 -9.05 19.72
C CYS A 285 3.08 -9.78 20.57
N PRO A 286 2.36 -9.11 21.49
CA PRO A 286 1.32 -9.79 22.29
C PRO A 286 0.15 -10.33 21.46
N LEU A 287 -0.15 -9.70 20.32
CA LEU A 287 -1.20 -10.17 19.41
C LEU A 287 -0.80 -11.47 18.68
N LEU A 288 0.50 -11.75 18.59
CA LEU A 288 1.05 -12.87 17.83
C LEU A 288 1.44 -14.06 18.70
N GLU A 289 1.58 -13.88 20.02
CA GLU A 289 1.92 -14.96 20.98
C GLU A 289 0.95 -16.16 20.88
N GLY A 290 -0.32 -15.91 20.56
CA GLY A 290 -1.33 -16.98 20.38
C GLY A 290 -1.15 -17.83 19.11
N VAL A 291 -0.28 -17.43 18.19
CA VAL A 291 -0.09 -18.06 16.88
C VAL A 291 1.15 -18.96 16.84
N GLY A 292 1.97 -18.94 17.90
CA GLY A 292 3.22 -19.70 17.96
C GLY A 292 4.33 -19.13 17.08
N LEU A 293 4.34 -17.81 16.89
CA LEU A 293 5.41 -17.04 16.23
C LEU A 293 6.38 -16.46 17.26
#